data_AF-A0A9E0JUM1-F1
#
_entry.id   AF-A0A9E0JUM1-F1
#
_cell.length_a   1.000
_cell.length_b   1.000
_cell.length_c   1.000
_cell.angle_alpha   90.00
_cell.angle_beta   90.00
_cell.angle_gamma   90.00
#
_symmetry.space_group_name_H-M   'P 1'
#
loop_
_entity.id
_entity.type
_entity.pdbx_description
1 polymer ?
#
loop_
_entity_poly.entity_id
_entity_poly.type
_entity_poly.pdbx_seq_one_letter_code
_entity_poly.pdbx_strand_id
1 'polypeptide(L)'
;TTFVVFILIGARVFSLTFYGVDGHVWVEELLHSLPGGQMGFLIAVNALVFGLAFFLDFFELAFIIVPLLAPVADKLGIDLVWFGVILAVNMQTSFMHPPFGFALFYLRSVAPVKDYTDKMTGRVIERVRSGQIYRGAIPFVVIQLVMVGVLIAFPEIVRVGLDKPVDTSNATLTDELALPAEDLSMPEPDEGILDAMPADSERAPDSTPKP
;
A
#
# COMPACT_ATOMS: atom_id res chain seq x y z
N THR A 1 -4.15 12.94 -5.34
CA THR A 1 -4.29 11.75 -6.21
C THR A 1 -3.18 11.67 -7.25
N THR A 2 -2.96 12.69 -8.08
CA THR A 2 -1.90 12.69 -9.12
C THR A 2 -0.48 12.49 -8.58
N PHE A 3 -0.14 13.12 -7.45
CA PHE A 3 1.15 12.94 -6.78
C PHE A 3 1.41 11.47 -6.41
N VAL A 4 0.46 10.84 -5.73
CA VAL A 4 0.53 9.43 -5.31
C VAL A 4 0.68 8.49 -6.52
N VAL A 5 -0.08 8.72 -7.59
CA VAL A 5 0.01 7.92 -8.81
C VAL A 5 1.41 8.03 -9.44
N PHE A 6 2.01 9.22 -9.46
CA PHE A 6 3.34 9.43 -10.03
C PHE A 6 4.44 8.71 -9.24
N ILE A 7 4.36 8.74 -7.91
CA ILE A 7 5.33 8.03 -7.06
C ILE A 7 5.12 6.50 -7.16
N LEU A 8 3.88 5.99 -7.23
CA LEU A 8 3.61 4.57 -7.46
C LEU A 8 4.21 4.07 -8.79
N ILE A 9 4.11 4.87 -9.86
CA ILE A 9 4.75 4.54 -11.14
C ILE A 9 6.27 4.51 -10.98
N GLY A 10 6.87 5.52 -10.32
CA GLY A 10 8.30 5.57 -10.05
C GLY A 10 8.79 4.38 -9.21
N ALA A 11 8.08 4.01 -8.15
CA ALA A 11 8.37 2.86 -7.30
C ALA A 11 8.30 1.54 -8.08
N ARG A 12 7.35 1.40 -9.01
CA ARG A 12 7.25 0.21 -9.88
C ARG A 12 8.38 0.13 -10.88
N VAL A 13 8.76 1.24 -11.51
CA VAL A 13 9.90 1.29 -12.43
C VAL A 13 11.21 0.99 -11.68
N PHE A 14 11.39 1.56 -10.50
CA PHE A 14 12.53 1.25 -9.62
C PHE A 14 12.56 -0.23 -9.27
N SER A 15 11.44 -0.79 -8.79
CA SER A 15 11.36 -2.20 -8.39
C SER A 15 11.68 -3.13 -9.56
N LEU A 16 11.11 -2.88 -10.75
CA LEU A 16 11.40 -3.66 -11.95
C LEU A 16 12.86 -3.57 -12.38
N THR A 17 13.46 -2.37 -12.34
CA THR A 17 14.86 -2.17 -12.74
C THR A 17 15.80 -2.81 -11.73
N PHE A 18 15.52 -2.65 -10.45
CA PHE A 18 16.25 -3.25 -9.34
C PHE A 18 16.24 -4.78 -9.43
N TYR A 19 15.10 -5.37 -9.78
CA TYR A 19 15.01 -6.80 -10.08
C TYR A 19 15.78 -7.18 -11.35
N GLY A 20 15.70 -6.36 -12.41
CA GLY A 20 16.39 -6.59 -13.66
C GLY A 20 17.92 -6.52 -13.59
N VAL A 21 18.47 -5.92 -12.54
CA VAL A 21 19.93 -5.88 -12.26
C VAL A 21 20.35 -6.85 -11.14
N ASP A 22 19.50 -7.82 -10.81
CA ASP A 22 19.72 -8.79 -9.73
C ASP A 22 19.97 -8.15 -8.34
N GLY A 23 19.41 -6.97 -8.10
CA GLY A 23 19.57 -6.26 -6.83
C GLY A 23 19.04 -7.06 -5.63
N HIS A 24 18.07 -7.95 -5.86
CA HIS A 24 17.55 -8.84 -4.82
C HIS A 24 18.63 -9.84 -4.32
N VAL A 25 19.49 -10.34 -5.22
CA VAL A 25 20.63 -11.19 -4.87
C VAL A 25 21.71 -10.39 -4.14
N TRP A 26 21.97 -9.17 -4.59
CA TRP A 26 22.93 -8.29 -3.91
C TRP A 26 22.51 -7.98 -2.47
N VAL A 27 21.22 -7.70 -2.24
CA VAL A 27 20.68 -7.49 -0.89
C VAL A 27 20.69 -8.77 -0.07
N GLU A 28 20.39 -9.91 -0.68
CA GLU A 28 20.51 -11.22 -0.03
C GLU A 28 21.94 -11.44 0.48
N GLU A 29 22.96 -11.26 -0.35
CA GLU A 29 24.38 -11.41 0.04
C GLU A 29 24.78 -10.41 1.13
N LEU A 30 24.37 -9.15 1.00
CA LEU A 30 24.62 -8.11 2.00
C LEU A 30 24.03 -8.51 3.35
N LEU A 31 22.79 -9.01 3.36
CA LEU A 31 22.07 -9.41 4.57
C LEU A 31 22.54 -10.77 5.13
N HIS A 32 23.00 -11.69 4.30
CA HIS A 32 23.66 -12.92 4.75
C HIS A 32 25.04 -12.65 5.37
N SER A 33 25.72 -11.60 4.94
CA SER A 33 27.01 -11.19 5.51
C SER A 33 26.89 -10.54 6.90
N LEU A 34 25.67 -10.19 7.33
CA LEU A 34 25.43 -9.61 8.65
C LEU A 34 25.54 -10.67 9.76
N PRO A 35 26.33 -10.39 10.83
CA PRO A 35 26.37 -11.26 11.99
C PRO A 35 25.04 -11.20 12.75
N GLY A 36 24.48 -12.36 13.10
CA GLY A 36 23.29 -12.45 13.96
C GLY A 36 22.14 -13.32 13.45
N GLY A 37 22.30 -13.97 12.28
CA GLY A 37 21.30 -14.90 11.74
C GLY A 37 19.91 -14.27 11.65
N GLN A 38 18.88 -15.00 12.08
CA GLN A 38 17.48 -14.56 12.06
C GLN A 38 17.24 -13.25 12.84
N MET A 39 17.84 -13.12 14.03
CA MET A 39 17.62 -11.96 14.90
C MET A 39 18.34 -10.71 14.38
N GLY A 40 19.58 -10.87 13.91
CA GLY A 40 20.36 -9.79 13.30
C GLY A 40 19.68 -9.24 12.05
N PHE A 41 19.15 -10.13 11.20
CA PHE A 41 18.35 -9.76 10.04
C PHE A 41 17.12 -8.93 10.45
N LEU A 42 16.34 -9.40 11.42
CA LEU A 42 15.13 -8.69 11.87
C LEU A 42 15.46 -7.29 12.37
N ILE A 43 16.49 -7.12 13.19
CA ILE A 43 16.91 -5.80 13.71
C ILE A 43 17.38 -4.90 12.57
N ALA A 44 18.23 -5.41 11.66
CA ALA A 44 18.76 -4.63 10.54
C ALA A 44 17.64 -4.17 9.60
N VAL A 45 16.72 -5.06 9.24
CA VAL A 45 15.54 -4.73 8.44
C VAL A 45 14.66 -3.73 9.16
N ASN A 46 14.43 -3.90 10.47
CA ASN A 46 13.60 -2.97 11.22
C ASN A 46 14.19 -1.54 11.21
N ALA A 47 15.50 -1.42 11.41
CA ALA A 47 16.20 -0.14 11.36
C ALA A 47 16.22 0.47 9.95
N LEU A 48 16.45 -0.35 8.93
CA LEU A 48 16.41 0.06 7.52
C LEU A 48 15.03 0.60 7.16
N VAL A 49 13.98 -0.17 7.42
CA VAL A 49 12.58 0.19 7.13
C VAL A 49 12.19 1.44 7.90
N PHE A 50 12.55 1.56 9.18
CA PHE A 50 12.29 2.75 9.99
C PHE A 50 12.95 4.01 9.39
N GLY A 51 14.17 3.88 8.86
CA GLY A 51 14.87 4.98 8.18
C GLY A 51 14.24 5.37 6.84
N LEU A 52 13.92 4.40 5.98
CA LEU A 52 13.29 4.65 4.67
C LEU A 52 11.85 5.13 4.80
N ALA A 53 11.13 4.69 5.83
CA ALA A 53 9.77 5.09 6.17
C ALA A 53 9.62 6.58 6.46
N PHE A 54 10.72 7.32 6.67
CA PHE A 54 10.68 8.77 6.77
C PHE A 54 10.58 9.48 5.42
N PHE A 55 10.86 8.83 4.30
CA PHE A 55 10.94 9.50 2.99
C PHE A 55 9.99 8.93 1.94
N LEU A 56 9.51 7.71 2.15
CA LEU A 56 8.64 6.98 1.23
C LEU A 56 7.29 6.70 1.91
N ASP A 57 6.18 6.86 1.19
CA ASP A 57 4.84 6.53 1.71
C ASP A 57 4.73 5.01 1.96
N PHE A 58 3.80 4.60 2.83
CA PHE A 58 3.70 3.20 3.26
C PHE A 58 3.43 2.24 2.09
N PHE A 59 2.55 2.62 1.15
CA PHE A 59 2.22 1.78 0.00
C PHE A 59 3.43 1.65 -0.94
N GLU A 60 4.20 2.72 -1.11
CA GLU A 60 5.38 2.77 -1.96
C GLU A 60 6.53 1.95 -1.35
N LEU A 61 6.76 2.14 -0.05
CA LEU A 61 7.74 1.38 0.69
C LEU A 61 7.39 -0.10 0.72
N ALA A 62 6.12 -0.47 0.91
CA ALA A 62 5.68 -1.86 0.86
C ALA A 62 5.96 -2.50 -0.51
N PHE A 63 5.66 -1.82 -1.61
CA PHE A 63 5.93 -2.36 -2.95
C PHE A 63 7.41 -2.50 -3.29
N ILE A 64 8.30 -1.75 -2.65
CA ILE A 64 9.76 -1.88 -2.82
C ILE A 64 10.33 -2.95 -1.87
N ILE A 65 9.99 -2.86 -0.59
CA ILE A 65 10.61 -3.66 0.48
C ILE A 65 10.05 -5.08 0.53
N VAL A 66 8.75 -5.29 0.33
CA VAL A 66 8.17 -6.64 0.43
C VAL A 66 8.77 -7.58 -0.60
N PRO A 67 8.82 -7.24 -1.91
CA PRO A 67 9.46 -8.10 -2.89
C PRO A 67 10.95 -8.26 -2.61
N LEU A 68 11.61 -7.25 -2.05
CA LEU A 68 13.03 -7.31 -1.75
C LEU A 68 13.37 -8.26 -0.60
N LEU A 69 12.62 -8.17 0.49
CA LEU A 69 12.97 -8.85 1.75
C LEU A 69 12.24 -10.18 1.95
N ALA A 70 11.07 -10.39 1.33
CA ALA A 70 10.35 -11.65 1.41
C ALA A 70 11.19 -12.87 0.99
N PRO A 71 11.90 -12.89 -0.16
CA PRO A 71 12.72 -14.04 -0.54
C PRO A 71 13.91 -14.26 0.40
N VAL A 72 14.48 -13.18 0.96
CA VAL A 72 15.58 -13.27 1.93
C VAL A 72 15.10 -13.82 3.27
N ALA A 73 13.91 -13.38 3.72
CA ALA A 73 13.28 -13.86 4.95
C ALA A 73 12.94 -15.36 4.86
N ASP A 74 12.40 -15.81 3.72
CA ASP A 74 12.08 -17.22 3.46
C ASP A 74 13.32 -18.12 3.53
N LYS A 75 14.43 -17.69 2.89
CA LYS A 75 15.71 -18.41 2.92
C LYS A 75 16.33 -18.49 4.32
N LEU A 76 16.09 -17.49 5.17
CA LEU A 76 16.51 -17.50 6.57
C LEU A 76 15.59 -18.34 7.47
N GLY A 77 14.54 -18.96 6.92
CA GLY A 77 13.56 -19.75 7.68
C GLY A 77 12.63 -18.90 8.55
N ILE A 78 12.47 -17.62 8.20
CA ILE A 78 11.56 -16.71 8.90
C ILE A 78 10.15 -16.91 8.34
N ASP A 79 9.19 -17.11 9.22
CA ASP A 79 7.77 -17.11 8.84
C ASP A 79 7.39 -15.77 8.18
N LEU A 80 6.93 -15.81 6.93
CA LEU A 80 6.59 -14.63 6.15
C LEU A 80 5.42 -13.84 6.75
N VAL A 81 4.51 -14.50 7.47
CA VAL A 81 3.38 -13.83 8.12
C VAL A 81 3.87 -13.07 9.33
N TRP A 82 4.69 -13.70 10.17
CA TRP A 82 5.34 -13.02 11.29
C TRP A 82 6.21 -11.85 10.84
N PHE A 83 7.02 -12.05 9.81
CA PHE A 83 7.82 -11.00 9.18
C PHE A 83 6.95 -9.87 8.63
N GLY A 84 5.88 -10.20 7.91
CA GLY A 84 4.93 -9.26 7.33
C GLY A 84 4.23 -8.41 8.39
N VAL A 85 3.86 -8.99 9.53
CA VAL A 85 3.26 -8.24 10.65
C VAL A 85 4.27 -7.29 11.29
N ILE A 86 5.50 -7.74 11.54
CA ILE A 86 6.58 -6.87 12.05
C ILE A 86 6.82 -5.69 11.08
N LEU A 87 6.87 -5.99 9.79
CA LEU A 87 7.08 -5.02 8.73
C LEU A 87 5.91 -4.03 8.66
N ALA A 88 4.66 -4.49 8.70
CA ALA A 88 3.47 -3.66 8.67
C ALA A 88 3.39 -2.70 9.87
N VAL A 89 3.69 -3.21 11.06
CA VAL A 89 3.75 -2.41 12.30
C VAL A 89 4.86 -1.36 12.22
N ASN A 90 6.01 -1.69 11.63
CA ASN A 90 7.09 -0.73 11.40
C ASN A 90 6.69 0.33 10.35
N MET A 91 6.07 -0.08 9.25
CA MET A 91 5.61 0.83 8.20
C MET A 91 4.52 1.80 8.67
N GLN A 92 3.66 1.39 9.61
CA GLN A 92 2.66 2.26 10.23
C GLN A 92 3.32 3.46 10.94
N THR A 93 4.57 3.31 11.39
CA THR A 93 5.26 4.35 12.15
C THR A 93 5.54 5.62 11.35
N SER A 94 5.64 5.48 10.02
CA SER A 94 5.82 6.59 9.07
C SER A 94 4.75 7.68 9.25
N PHE A 95 3.50 7.29 9.54
CA PHE A 95 2.37 8.20 9.69
C PHE A 95 2.41 9.05 10.97
N MET A 96 3.16 8.61 11.99
CA MET A 96 3.19 9.28 13.29
C MET A 96 4.37 10.25 13.46
N HIS A 97 5.47 10.13 12.71
CA HIS A 97 6.69 10.89 13.00
C HIS A 97 6.83 12.17 12.15
N PRO A 98 7.48 13.24 12.66
CA PRO A 98 7.40 14.60 12.12
C PRO A 98 8.01 14.94 10.76
N PRO A 99 8.81 14.13 10.05
CA PRO A 99 9.22 14.49 8.68
C PRO A 99 8.07 14.38 7.68
N PHE A 100 7.09 13.46 7.86
CA PHE A 100 5.96 13.26 6.94
C PHE A 100 4.62 12.90 7.59
N GLY A 101 4.53 12.86 8.93
CA GLY A 101 3.29 12.55 9.64
C GLY A 101 2.18 13.56 9.32
N PHE A 102 1.33 13.24 8.34
CA PHE A 102 0.18 14.06 7.93
C PHE A 102 -0.71 14.42 9.12
N ALA A 103 -0.79 13.55 10.14
CA ALA A 103 -1.51 13.80 11.38
C ALA A 103 -0.95 14.99 12.18
N LEU A 104 0.36 15.22 12.16
CA LEU A 104 0.99 16.34 12.87
C LEU A 104 0.85 17.65 12.10
N PHE A 105 0.85 17.59 10.76
CA PHE A 105 0.46 18.73 9.92
C PHE A 105 -1.05 19.01 10.00
N TYR A 106 -1.89 17.99 10.18
CA TYR A 106 -3.33 18.15 10.43
C TYR A 106 -3.58 18.80 11.78
N LEU A 107 -2.89 18.36 12.84
CA LEU A 107 -2.89 19.01 14.16
C LEU A 107 -2.38 20.45 14.09
N ARG A 108 -1.36 20.74 13.27
CA ARG A 108 -0.93 22.12 12.99
C ARG A 108 -1.99 22.92 12.22
N SER A 109 -2.72 22.29 11.30
CA SER A 109 -3.76 22.92 10.48
C SER A 109 -4.97 23.37 11.33
N VAL A 110 -5.29 22.61 12.39
CA VAL A 110 -6.35 22.97 13.36
C VAL A 110 -5.83 23.70 14.59
N ALA A 111 -4.51 23.75 14.83
CA ALA A 111 -3.92 24.48 15.94
C ALA A 111 -3.98 26.00 15.67
N PRO A 112 -4.35 26.81 16.67
CA PRO A 112 -4.40 28.25 16.53
C PRO A 112 -3.01 28.81 16.15
N VAL A 113 -2.93 29.35 14.93
CA VAL A 113 -1.72 29.97 14.35
C VAL A 113 -1.36 31.28 15.06
N LYS A 114 -2.35 31.89 15.73
CA LYS A 114 -2.25 33.13 16.50
C LYS A 114 -2.70 32.87 17.94
N ASP A 115 -2.12 33.60 18.87
CA ASP A 115 -2.58 33.61 20.25
C ASP A 115 -4.06 34.03 20.26
N TYR A 116 -4.92 33.20 20.84
CA TYR A 116 -6.35 33.44 20.91
C TYR A 116 -6.78 33.55 22.37
N THR A 117 -7.57 34.59 22.65
CA THR A 117 -8.18 34.78 23.96
C THR A 117 -9.47 33.97 23.99
N ASP A 118 -9.50 32.96 24.85
CA ASP A 118 -10.66 32.11 25.03
C ASP A 118 -11.86 32.95 25.54
N LYS A 119 -12.96 32.95 24.79
CA LYS A 119 -14.16 33.78 25.07
C LYS A 119 -14.90 33.37 26.35
N MET A 120 -14.65 32.17 26.88
CA MET A 120 -15.34 31.64 28.06
C MET A 120 -14.47 31.73 29.33
N THR A 121 -13.14 31.65 29.19
CA THR A 121 -12.19 31.64 30.33
C THR A 121 -11.31 32.88 30.43
N GLY A 122 -11.29 33.75 29.41
CA GLY A 122 -10.52 35.00 29.40
C GLY A 122 -9.00 34.83 29.40
N ARG A 123 -8.50 33.58 29.26
CA ARG A 123 -7.07 33.28 29.26
C ARG A 123 -6.51 33.36 27.84
N VAL A 124 -5.31 33.91 27.73
CA VAL A 124 -4.53 33.91 26.49
C VAL A 124 -3.94 32.52 26.31
N ILE A 125 -4.37 31.80 25.29
CA ILE A 125 -3.78 30.51 24.92
C ILE A 125 -2.66 30.79 23.92
N GLU A 126 -1.42 30.51 24.30
CA GLU A 126 -0.24 30.70 23.43
C GLU A 126 -0.29 29.76 22.22
N ARG A 127 0.19 30.26 21.08
CA ARG A 127 0.43 29.50 19.84
C ARG A 127 1.16 28.18 20.10
N VAL A 128 0.65 27.10 19.50
CA VAL A 128 1.29 25.79 19.57
C VAL A 128 2.55 25.79 18.69
N ARG A 129 3.74 25.71 19.29
CA ARG A 129 5.00 25.65 18.55
C ARG A 129 5.19 24.24 17.96
N SER A 130 5.73 24.14 16.75
CA SER A 130 6.04 22.85 16.10
C SER A 130 6.87 21.90 16.97
N GLY A 131 7.72 22.44 17.86
CA GLY A 131 8.52 21.65 18.80
C GLY A 131 7.71 20.96 19.91
N GLN A 132 6.57 21.52 20.34
CA GLN A 132 5.68 20.86 21.30
C GLN A 132 4.92 19.68 20.66
N ILE A 133 4.57 19.83 19.38
CA ILE A 133 3.96 18.77 18.58
C ILE A 133 4.95 17.62 18.38
N TYR A 134 6.21 17.93 18.03
CA TYR A 134 7.30 16.94 17.91
C TYR A 134 7.49 16.16 19.22
N ARG A 135 7.54 16.89 20.34
CA ARG A 135 7.74 16.31 21.67
C ARG A 135 6.56 15.44 22.13
N GLY A 136 5.35 15.69 21.62
CA GLY A 136 4.17 14.83 21.81
C GLY A 136 4.18 13.55 20.96
N ALA A 137 4.85 13.54 19.81
CA ALA A 137 4.95 12.36 18.94
C ALA A 137 5.99 11.34 19.43
N ILE A 138 7.06 11.80 20.09
CA ILE A 138 8.12 10.95 20.66
C ILE A 138 7.60 9.79 21.53
N PRO A 139 6.73 10.00 22.54
CA PRO A 139 6.23 8.89 23.38
C PRO A 139 5.48 7.83 22.56
N PHE A 140 4.79 8.23 21.49
CA PHE A 140 4.09 7.29 20.61
C PHE A 140 5.09 6.42 19.83
N VAL A 141 6.17 7.01 19.32
CA VAL A 141 7.25 6.26 18.66
C VAL A 141 7.95 5.31 19.62
N VAL A 142 8.17 5.71 20.88
CA VAL A 142 8.79 4.85 21.89
C VAL A 142 7.90 3.63 22.18
N ILE A 143 6.59 3.82 22.39
CA ILE A 143 5.66 2.71 22.59
C ILE A 143 5.65 1.77 21.38
N GLN A 144 5.74 2.33 20.17
CA GLN A 144 5.76 1.57 18.94
C GLN A 144 7.04 0.74 18.77
N LEU A 145 8.21 1.30 19.09
CA LEU A 145 9.47 0.56 19.11
C LEU A 145 9.45 -0.55 20.16
N VAL A 146 8.83 -0.31 21.32
CA VAL A 146 8.61 -1.35 22.33
C VAL A 146 7.68 -2.44 21.79
N MET A 147 6.59 -2.08 21.11
CA MET A 147 5.66 -3.04 20.51
C MET A 147 6.36 -3.92 19.47
N VAL A 148 7.21 -3.35 18.63
CA VAL A 148 8.03 -4.11 17.68
C VAL A 148 9.01 -5.03 18.41
N GLY A 149 9.68 -4.55 19.46
CA GLY A 149 10.56 -5.38 20.29
C GLY A 149 9.82 -6.56 20.93
N VAL A 150 8.58 -6.35 21.39
CA VAL A 150 7.72 -7.42 21.92
C VAL A 150 7.33 -8.41 20.84
N LEU A 151 6.98 -7.96 19.63
CA LEU A 151 6.68 -8.84 18.50
C LEU A 151 7.87 -9.69 18.05
N ILE A 152 9.08 -9.13 18.14
CA ILE A 152 10.33 -9.85 17.87
C ILE A 152 10.60 -10.89 18.98
N ALA A 153 10.36 -10.54 20.25
CA ALA A 153 10.59 -11.42 21.40
C ALA A 153 9.56 -12.55 21.52
N PHE A 154 8.31 -12.30 21.11
CA PHE A 154 7.19 -13.23 21.24
C PHE A 154 6.51 -13.47 19.88
N PRO A 155 7.13 -14.25 18.97
CA PRO A 155 6.55 -14.57 17.66
C PRO A 155 5.23 -15.35 17.74
N GLU A 156 5.00 -16.04 18.86
CA GLU A 156 3.77 -16.77 19.18
C GLU A 156 2.51 -15.89 19.04
N ILE A 157 2.58 -14.60 19.43
CA ILE A 157 1.44 -13.67 19.41
C ILE A 157 0.82 -13.55 18.01
N VAL A 158 1.66 -13.64 16.97
CA VAL A 158 1.22 -13.55 15.58
C VAL A 158 0.77 -14.91 15.04
N ARG A 159 1.31 -16.00 15.59
CA ARG A 159 1.08 -17.36 15.12
C ARG A 159 -0.15 -18.05 15.72
N VAL A 160 -0.76 -17.49 16.77
CA VAL A 160 -1.94 -18.05 17.50
C VAL A 160 -3.15 -18.41 16.60
N GLY A 161 -3.20 -17.99 15.34
CA GLY A 161 -4.29 -18.32 14.42
C GLY A 161 -3.90 -19.00 13.09
N LEU A 162 -2.61 -19.21 12.80
CA LEU A 162 -2.14 -19.65 11.47
C LEU A 162 -2.27 -21.15 11.21
N ASP A 163 -2.32 -21.97 12.26
CA ASP A 163 -2.37 -23.44 12.15
C ASP A 163 -3.76 -24.00 11.80
N LYS A 164 -4.74 -23.14 11.49
CA LYS A 164 -6.05 -23.59 10.98
C LYS A 164 -6.00 -23.58 9.45
N PRO A 165 -5.81 -24.74 8.79
CA PRO A 165 -6.02 -24.80 7.35
C PRO A 165 -7.48 -24.39 7.09
N VAL A 166 -7.67 -23.28 6.39
CA VAL A 166 -8.96 -22.92 5.81
C VAL A 166 -9.15 -23.88 4.65
N ASP A 167 -9.89 -24.95 4.92
CA ASP A 167 -10.18 -26.00 3.96
C ASP A 167 -11.09 -25.43 2.86
N THR A 168 -10.48 -24.92 1.78
CA THR A 168 -11.18 -24.35 0.62
C THR A 168 -11.80 -25.41 -0.28
N SER A 169 -11.66 -26.70 0.06
CA SER A 169 -12.21 -27.82 -0.72
C SER A 169 -13.76 -27.78 -0.79
N ASN A 170 -14.41 -27.15 0.19
CA ASN A 170 -15.86 -26.96 0.22
C ASN A 170 -16.28 -25.48 0.09
N ALA A 171 -15.45 -24.62 -0.52
CA ALA A 171 -15.91 -23.32 -0.97
C ALA A 171 -16.86 -23.56 -2.14
N THR A 172 -18.14 -23.81 -1.85
CA THR A 172 -19.20 -23.64 -2.83
C THR A 172 -19.09 -22.20 -3.30
N LEU A 173 -18.57 -22.02 -4.51
CA LEU A 173 -18.72 -20.80 -5.29
C LEU A 173 -20.23 -20.53 -5.33
N THR A 174 -20.74 -19.75 -4.38
CA THR A 174 -22.09 -19.24 -4.48
C THR A 174 -22.12 -18.41 -5.75
N ASP A 175 -22.96 -18.85 -6.69
CA ASP A 175 -23.18 -18.32 -8.04
C ASP A 175 -23.43 -16.79 -8.14
N GLU A 176 -23.27 -16.01 -7.08
CA GLU A 176 -23.32 -14.55 -7.08
C GLU A 176 -22.16 -13.89 -7.86
N LEU A 177 -21.07 -14.61 -8.15
CA LEU A 177 -19.97 -14.13 -9.00
C LEU A 177 -20.05 -14.61 -10.46
N ALA A 178 -21.05 -15.43 -10.80
CA ALA A 178 -21.37 -15.71 -12.19
C ALA A 178 -22.16 -14.52 -12.73
N LEU A 179 -21.47 -13.63 -13.48
CA LEU A 179 -22.18 -12.74 -14.38
C LEU A 179 -23.13 -13.60 -15.23
N PRO A 180 -24.44 -13.28 -15.30
CA PRO A 180 -25.35 -14.03 -16.13
C PRO A 180 -24.84 -13.91 -17.58
N ALA A 181 -24.35 -15.01 -18.12
CA ALA A 181 -24.08 -15.18 -19.54
C ALA A 181 -25.42 -15.36 -20.29
N GLU A 182 -26.37 -14.46 -20.02
CA GLU A 182 -27.65 -14.41 -20.70
C GLU A 182 -27.53 -13.27 -21.72
N ASP A 183 -27.53 -13.68 -22.99
CA ASP A 183 -27.67 -12.84 -24.20
C ASP A 183 -26.40 -12.21 -24.82
N LEU A 184 -25.47 -13.07 -25.27
CA LEU A 184 -24.48 -12.73 -26.30
C LEU A 184 -24.73 -13.46 -27.64
N SER A 185 -25.97 -13.85 -27.92
CA SER A 185 -26.38 -14.26 -29.26
C SER A 185 -27.11 -13.09 -29.92
N MET A 186 -26.43 -12.38 -30.83
CA MET A 186 -27.14 -11.52 -31.78
C MET A 186 -28.27 -12.33 -32.42
N PRO A 187 -29.53 -11.86 -32.41
CA PRO A 187 -30.58 -12.54 -33.14
C PRO A 187 -30.22 -12.52 -34.62
N GLU A 188 -30.24 -13.69 -35.26
CA GLU A 188 -30.06 -13.78 -36.70
C GLU A 188 -31.16 -12.97 -37.41
N PRO A 189 -30.85 -12.27 -38.52
CA PRO A 189 -31.87 -11.52 -39.24
C PRO A 189 -32.89 -12.50 -39.82
N ASP A 190 -34.15 -12.33 -39.44
CA ASP A 190 -35.28 -13.14 -39.92
C ASP A 190 -35.42 -12.95 -41.45
N GLU A 191 -35.18 -14.01 -42.23
CA GLU A 191 -35.21 -13.99 -43.71
C GLU A 191 -36.59 -13.56 -44.28
N GLY A 192 -37.63 -13.46 -43.45
CA GLY A 192 -38.96 -12.98 -43.82
C GLY A 192 -39.13 -11.46 -43.93
N ILE A 193 -38.13 -10.65 -43.56
CA ILE A 193 -38.27 -9.17 -43.56
C ILE A 193 -37.87 -8.53 -44.91
N LEU A 194 -37.17 -9.29 -45.78
CA LEU A 194 -36.73 -8.80 -47.09
C LEU A 194 -37.87 -8.68 -48.13
N ASP A 195 -39.01 -9.34 -47.90
CA ASP A 195 -40.17 -9.34 -48.81
C ASP A 195 -41.26 -8.29 -48.47
N ALA A 196 -41.06 -7.49 -47.41
CA ALA A 196 -42.07 -6.52 -46.93
C ALA A 196 -41.69 -5.04 -47.16
N MET A 197 -40.57 -4.75 -47.81
CA MET A 197 -40.19 -3.37 -48.13
C MET A 197 -40.80 -2.91 -49.47
N PRO A 198 -41.70 -1.91 -49.48
CA PRO A 198 -42.17 -1.33 -50.74
C PRO A 198 -41.01 -0.65 -51.47
N ALA A 199 -40.88 -0.99 -52.75
CA ALA A 199 -39.95 -0.35 -53.68
C ALA A 199 -40.41 1.08 -53.98
N ASP A 200 -39.71 2.06 -53.42
CA ASP A 200 -39.67 3.49 -53.79
C ASP A 200 -38.83 4.19 -52.70
N SER A 201 -37.98 5.18 -52.91
CA SER A 201 -37.39 5.85 -54.06
C SER A 201 -36.28 6.73 -53.45
N GLU A 202 -35.30 7.12 -54.25
CA GLU A 202 -34.53 8.37 -54.11
C GLU A 202 -33.34 8.48 -53.12
N ARG A 203 -32.16 8.32 -53.74
CA ARG A 203 -31.14 9.38 -53.93
C ARG A 203 -30.11 9.59 -52.82
N ALA A 204 -28.98 8.91 -52.99
CA ALA A 204 -27.69 9.31 -52.41
C ALA A 204 -27.24 10.68 -52.96
N PRO A 205 -26.68 11.59 -52.14
CA PRO A 205 -25.98 12.76 -52.65
C PRO A 205 -24.57 12.36 -53.13
N ASP A 206 -24.37 12.55 -54.43
CA ASP A 206 -23.09 12.50 -55.13
C ASP A 206 -22.10 13.53 -54.54
N SER A 207 -20.90 13.07 -54.18
CA SER A 207 -19.70 13.90 -54.25
C SER A 207 -18.45 13.03 -54.37
N THR A 208 -18.24 12.49 -55.57
CA THR A 208 -16.88 12.11 -56.00
C THR A 208 -16.05 13.37 -56.27
N PRO A 209 -14.77 13.46 -55.87
CA PRO A 209 -13.88 14.49 -56.38
C PRO A 209 -13.37 14.07 -57.77
N LYS A 210 -13.45 15.00 -58.75
CA LYS A 210 -12.86 14.86 -60.08
C LYS A 210 -11.31 14.75 -60.02
N PRO A 211 -10.69 14.17 -61.07
CA PRO A 211 -9.23 14.06 -61.22
C PRO A 211 -8.54 15.41 -61.42
#